data_AF-A0A1F4QRS0-F1
#
_entry.id   AF-A0A1F4QRS0-F1
#
_cell.length_a   1.000
_cell.length_b   1.000
_cell.length_c   1.000
_cell.angle_alpha   90.00
_cell.angle_beta   90.00
_cell.angle_gamma   90.00
#
_symmetry.space_group_name_H-M   'P 1'
#
loop_
_entity.id
_entity.type
_entity.pdbx_description
1 polymer ?
#
loop_
_entity_poly.entity_id
_entity_poly.type
_entity_poly.pdbx_seq_one_letter_code
_entity_poly.pdbx_strand_id
1 'polypeptide(L)'
;MSLVSLSTAALILAGKLGLNVAEKKKWLPSAYYHKKSVEKLKAGDVGTAQWYNDIALNMRPDNEKALVMRDLISMKHESRVKKIKNHITERFLRLQDVETGIDGATNQLKKVRLKKVLLRCASPLAVIFILAVTILLLTTFFALMKTIMIQYLFFILFFLALIYVVDVSILERKRIDLGLFEQELGSVLAALSKERFQIVHLIDATKKELNEMLRQLN
;
A
#
# COMPACT_ATOMS: atom_id res chain seq x y z
N MET A 1 -28.83 40.78 -43.71
CA MET A 1 -27.76 39.94 -43.14
C MET A 1 -26.90 39.44 -44.28
N SER A 2 -25.65 39.90 -44.32
CA SER A 2 -24.85 40.05 -45.55
C SER A 2 -24.18 38.76 -46.04
N LEU A 3 -24.29 38.49 -47.35
CA LEU A 3 -23.44 37.54 -48.10
C LEU A 3 -21.92 37.70 -47.84
N VAL A 4 -21.48 38.89 -47.41
CA VAL A 4 -20.10 39.21 -47.04
C VAL A 4 -19.60 38.42 -45.82
N SER A 5 -20.46 38.03 -44.87
CA SER A 5 -20.02 37.25 -43.69
C SER A 5 -19.77 35.78 -44.02
N LEU A 6 -20.50 35.22 -44.99
CA LEU A 6 -20.34 33.84 -45.48
C LEU A 6 -19.06 33.68 -46.32
N SER A 7 -18.75 34.64 -47.20
CA SER A 7 -17.53 34.60 -48.01
C SER A 7 -16.26 34.74 -47.16
N THR A 8 -16.29 35.61 -46.15
CA THR A 8 -15.16 35.80 -45.22
C THR A 8 -14.95 34.57 -44.33
N ALA A 9 -16.03 33.94 -43.85
CA ALA A 9 -15.95 32.70 -43.08
C ALA A 9 -15.43 31.52 -43.93
N ALA A 10 -15.88 31.41 -45.19
CA ALA A 10 -15.40 30.39 -46.12
C ALA A 10 -13.91 30.57 -46.46
N LEU A 11 -13.44 31.81 -46.65
CA LEU A 11 -12.03 32.12 -46.89
C LEU A 11 -11.15 31.75 -45.68
N ILE A 12 -11.62 32.03 -44.45
CA ILE A 12 -10.93 31.65 -43.21
C ILE A 12 -10.87 30.12 -43.07
N LEU A 13 -11.96 29.41 -43.40
CA LEU A 13 -12.00 27.95 -43.37
C LEU A 13 -11.07 27.32 -44.43
N ALA A 14 -11.09 27.83 -45.66
CA ALA A 14 -10.18 27.40 -46.72
C ALA A 14 -8.72 27.65 -46.36
N GLY A 15 -8.42 28.80 -45.73
CA GLY A 15 -7.09 29.11 -45.21
C GLY A 15 -6.64 28.15 -44.11
N LYS A 16 -7.51 27.81 -43.15
CA LYS A 16 -7.22 26.80 -42.11
C LYS A 16 -6.99 25.41 -42.68
N LEU A 17 -7.79 25.00 -43.67
CA LEU A 17 -7.62 23.71 -44.35
C LEU A 17 -6.31 23.67 -45.14
N GLY A 18 -6.00 24.72 -45.90
CA GLY A 18 -4.73 24.83 -46.64
C GLY A 18 -3.51 24.80 -45.71
N LEU A 19 -3.59 25.48 -44.56
CA LEU A 19 -2.51 25.50 -43.57
C LEU A 19 -2.31 24.12 -42.92
N ASN A 20 -3.40 23.39 -42.63
CA ASN A 20 -3.32 22.01 -42.14
C ASN A 20 -2.70 21.04 -43.18
N VAL A 21 -3.00 21.23 -44.47
CA VAL A 21 -2.41 20.41 -45.54
C VAL A 21 -0.92 20.73 -45.69
N ALA A 22 -0.56 22.02 -45.72
CA ALA A 22 0.83 22.46 -45.79
C ALA A 22 1.64 21.99 -44.58
N GLU A 23 1.04 21.98 -43.39
CA GLU A 23 1.66 21.47 -42.18
C GLU A 23 1.94 19.97 -42.27
N LYS A 24 0.95 19.17 -42.67
CA LYS A 24 1.09 17.72 -42.88
C LYS A 24 2.14 17.37 -43.94
N LYS A 25 2.22 18.18 -44.99
CA LYS A 25 3.18 18.00 -46.10
C LYS A 25 4.57 18.57 -45.80
N LYS A 26 4.79 19.17 -44.62
CA LYS A 26 6.06 19.77 -44.22
C LYS A 26 6.51 20.93 -45.13
N TRP A 27 5.57 21.73 -45.63
CA TRP A 27 5.83 22.83 -46.58
C TRP A 27 6.01 24.19 -45.93
N LEU A 28 5.83 24.30 -44.61
CA LEU A 28 5.97 25.56 -43.88
C LEU A 28 7.45 25.83 -43.54
N PRO A 29 7.83 27.09 -43.29
CA PRO A 29 9.22 27.42 -42.94
C PRO A 29 9.62 26.84 -41.57
N SER A 30 10.91 26.53 -41.39
CA SER A 30 11.48 26.01 -40.12
C SER A 30 11.06 26.81 -38.88
N ALA A 31 10.95 28.14 -39.00
CA ALA A 31 10.49 29.01 -37.92
C ALA A 31 9.05 28.72 -37.44
N TYR A 32 8.15 28.31 -38.34
CA TYR A 32 6.79 27.88 -37.99
C TYR A 32 6.82 26.64 -37.10
N TYR A 33 7.60 25.62 -37.50
CA TYR A 33 7.72 24.38 -36.74
C TYR A 33 8.43 24.58 -35.40
N HIS A 34 9.45 25.45 -35.34
CA HIS A 34 10.05 25.85 -34.07
C HIS A 34 9.02 26.50 -33.14
N LYS A 35 8.19 27.43 -33.65
CA LYS A 35 7.12 28.06 -32.85
C LYS A 35 6.11 27.01 -32.34
N LYS A 36 5.70 26.06 -33.19
CA LYS A 36 4.83 24.95 -32.79
C LYS A 36 5.46 24.06 -31.73
N SER A 37 6.75 23.74 -31.85
CA SER A 37 7.50 22.99 -30.84
C SER A 37 7.45 23.70 -29.49
N VAL A 38 7.67 25.02 -29.46
CA VAL A 38 7.58 25.83 -28.22
C VAL A 38 6.17 25.82 -27.63
N GLU A 39 5.14 26.01 -28.45
CA GLU A 39 3.74 25.95 -28.01
C GLU A 39 3.40 24.59 -27.38
N LYS A 40 3.81 23.49 -28.02
CA LYS A 40 3.58 22.12 -27.53
C LYS A 40 4.35 21.82 -26.26
N LEU A 41 5.61 22.27 -26.17
CA LEU A 41 6.40 22.08 -24.96
C LEU A 41 5.80 22.84 -23.78
N LYS A 42 5.32 24.07 -23.99
CA LYS A 42 4.60 24.86 -22.97
C LYS A 42 3.32 24.17 -22.52
N ALA A 43 2.57 23.58 -23.45
CA ALA A 43 1.38 22.77 -23.17
C ALA A 43 1.70 21.43 -22.47
N GLY A 44 2.97 21.05 -22.33
CA GLY A 44 3.38 19.81 -21.67
C GLY A 44 3.40 18.57 -22.57
N ASP A 45 3.18 18.75 -23.87
CA ASP A 45 3.22 17.70 -24.88
C ASP A 45 4.66 17.59 -25.44
N VAL A 46 5.47 16.76 -24.77
CA VAL A 46 6.91 16.60 -25.06
C VAL A 46 7.12 15.85 -26.39
N GLY A 47 6.31 14.83 -26.67
CA GLY A 47 6.44 14.03 -27.90
C GLY A 47 6.12 14.84 -29.16
N THR A 48 5.03 15.59 -29.16
CA THR A 48 4.70 16.46 -30.30
C THR A 48 5.66 17.64 -30.41
N ALA A 49 6.17 18.16 -29.28
CA ALA A 49 7.20 19.19 -29.29
C ALA A 49 8.50 18.69 -29.96
N GLN A 50 8.91 17.46 -29.66
CA GLN A 50 10.06 16.81 -30.29
C GLN A 50 9.84 16.61 -31.78
N TRP A 51 8.69 16.08 -32.20
CA TRP A 51 8.36 15.89 -33.61
C TRP A 51 8.48 17.19 -34.44
N TYR A 52 7.96 18.31 -33.92
CA TYR A 52 8.10 19.61 -34.58
C TYR A 52 9.53 20.15 -34.54
N ASN A 53 10.27 19.87 -33.47
CA ASN A 53 11.68 20.26 -33.34
C ASN A 53 12.53 19.53 -34.39
N ASP A 54 12.32 18.23 -34.56
CA ASP A 54 13.01 17.40 -35.54
C ASP A 54 12.72 17.86 -36.97
N ILE A 55 11.48 18.27 -37.29
CA ILE A 55 11.16 18.87 -38.59
C ILE A 55 11.93 20.18 -38.79
N ALA A 56 11.98 21.04 -37.76
CA ALA A 56 12.68 22.31 -37.84
C ALA A 56 14.20 22.14 -38.05
N LEU A 57 14.80 21.16 -37.37
CA LEU A 57 16.22 20.79 -37.50
C LEU A 57 16.54 20.11 -38.83
N ASN A 58 15.67 19.23 -39.33
CA ASN A 58 15.84 18.61 -40.65
C ASN A 58 15.83 19.65 -41.79
N MET A 59 15.05 20.73 -41.64
CA MET A 59 15.03 21.83 -42.60
C MET A 59 16.23 22.76 -42.46
N ARG A 60 16.72 22.98 -41.24
CA ARG A 60 17.88 23.84 -40.96
C ARG A 60 18.66 23.28 -39.76
N PRO A 61 19.69 22.45 -40.02
CA PRO A 61 20.45 21.77 -38.97
C PRO A 61 21.14 22.73 -38.00
N ASP A 62 21.64 23.85 -38.51
CA ASP A 62 22.41 24.84 -37.74
C ASP A 62 21.52 25.89 -37.05
N ASN A 63 20.22 25.61 -36.89
CA ASN A 63 19.31 26.53 -36.21
C ASN A 63 19.51 26.44 -34.69
N GLU A 64 20.29 27.37 -34.13
CA GLU A 64 20.58 27.47 -32.69
C GLU A 64 19.31 27.39 -31.82
N LYS A 65 18.22 28.05 -32.22
CA LYS A 65 16.98 28.04 -31.43
C LYS A 65 16.33 26.66 -31.39
N ALA A 66 16.45 25.89 -32.47
CA ALA A 66 15.94 24.53 -32.53
C ALA A 66 16.84 23.57 -31.73
N LEU A 67 18.17 23.77 -31.75
CA LEU A 67 19.12 23.01 -30.93
C LEU A 67 18.90 23.24 -29.44
N VAL A 68 18.81 24.49 -28.99
CA VAL A 68 18.48 24.82 -27.59
C VAL A 68 17.15 24.20 -27.17
N MET A 69 16.16 24.23 -28.08
CA MET A 69 14.86 23.65 -27.82
C MET A 69 14.91 22.12 -27.67
N ARG A 70 15.77 21.44 -28.43
CA ARG A 70 16.02 20.00 -28.26
C ARG A 70 16.57 19.71 -26.86
N ASP A 71 17.53 20.50 -26.40
CA ASP A 71 18.09 20.34 -25.06
C ASP A 71 17.03 20.58 -23.96
N LEU A 72 16.18 21.60 -24.13
CA LEU A 72 15.06 21.86 -23.22
C LEU A 72 14.03 20.71 -23.20
N ILE A 73 13.76 20.09 -24.35
CA ILE A 73 12.89 18.91 -24.47
C ILE A 73 13.52 17.74 -23.68
N SER A 74 14.82 17.48 -23.87
CA SER A 74 15.57 16.44 -23.16
C SER A 74 15.58 16.67 -21.65
N MET A 75 15.88 17.89 -21.18
CA MET A 75 15.85 18.25 -19.76
C MET A 75 14.46 18.07 -19.15
N LYS A 76 13.40 18.47 -19.87
CA LYS A 76 12.03 18.31 -19.39
C LYS A 76 11.65 16.83 -19.28
N HIS A 77 12.09 16.01 -20.23
CA HIS A 77 11.90 14.57 -20.19
C HIS A 77 12.66 13.92 -19.02
N GLU A 78 13.94 14.23 -18.85
CA GLU A 78 14.75 13.74 -17.74
C GLU A 78 14.15 14.13 -16.38
N SER A 79 13.66 15.35 -16.25
CA SER A 79 12.95 15.80 -15.04
C SER A 79 11.70 14.95 -14.75
N ARG A 80 10.91 14.60 -15.78
CA ARG A 80 9.73 13.73 -15.63
C ARG A 80 10.13 12.32 -15.22
N VAL A 81 11.12 11.72 -15.89
CA VAL A 81 11.65 10.39 -15.57
C VAL A 81 12.17 10.37 -14.13
N LYS A 82 12.95 11.39 -13.73
CA LYS A 82 13.48 11.51 -12.36
C LYS A 82 12.36 11.62 -11.32
N LYS A 83 11.30 12.41 -11.58
CA LYS A 83 10.13 12.50 -10.68
C LYS A 83 9.44 11.15 -10.52
N ILE A 84 9.22 10.43 -11.62
CA ILE A 84 8.58 9.11 -11.59
C ILE A 84 9.45 8.09 -10.87
N LYS A 85 10.77 8.10 -11.11
CA LYS A 85 11.72 7.26 -10.37
C LYS A 85 11.67 7.54 -8.87
N ASN A 86 11.65 8.81 -8.47
CA ASN A 86 11.52 9.18 -7.05
C ASN A 86 10.20 8.67 -6.45
N HIS A 87 9.08 8.79 -7.15
CA HIS A 87 7.80 8.23 -6.69
C HIS A 87 7.83 6.70 -6.56
N ILE A 88 8.50 5.99 -7.47
CA ILE A 88 8.70 4.54 -7.38
C ILE A 88 9.53 4.22 -6.13
N THR A 89 10.65 4.92 -5.90
CA THR A 89 11.50 4.73 -4.73
C THR A 89 10.74 4.99 -3.41
N GLU A 90 9.97 6.07 -3.34
CA GLU A 90 9.15 6.39 -2.17
C GLU A 90 8.13 5.28 -1.88
N ARG A 91 7.48 4.74 -2.92
CA ARG A 91 6.53 3.63 -2.77
C ARG A 91 7.20 2.32 -2.35
N PHE A 92 8.41 2.04 -2.82
CA PHE A 92 9.19 0.89 -2.36
C PHE A 92 9.55 1.00 -0.88
N LEU A 93 9.94 2.19 -0.40
CA LEU A 93 10.19 2.41 1.03
C LEU A 93 8.92 2.17 1.86
N ARG A 94 7.78 2.70 1.44
CA ARG A 94 6.49 2.43 2.11
C ARG A 94 6.13 0.94 2.10
N LEU A 95 6.41 0.23 1.00
CA LEU A 95 6.18 -1.21 0.92
C LEU A 95 7.04 -1.97 1.95
N GLN A 96 8.29 -1.57 2.11
CA GLN A 96 9.20 -2.15 3.10
C GLN A 96 8.69 -1.90 4.54
N ASP A 97 8.19 -0.71 4.83
CA ASP A 97 7.58 -0.40 6.14
C ASP A 97 6.34 -1.27 6.41
N VAL A 98 5.48 -1.47 5.40
CA VAL A 98 4.30 -2.34 5.52
C VAL A 98 4.71 -3.81 5.71
N GLU A 99 5.72 -4.30 4.98
CA GLU A 99 6.21 -5.68 5.13
C GLU A 99 6.82 -5.93 6.51
N THR A 100 7.63 -5.00 7.03
CA THR A 100 8.14 -5.09 8.41
C THR A 100 7.01 -5.03 9.46
N GLY A 101 5.97 -4.24 9.21
CA GLY A 101 4.76 -4.21 10.04
C GLY A 101 4.00 -5.55 10.05
N ILE A 102 3.87 -6.20 8.89
CA ILE A 102 3.26 -7.55 8.77
C ILE A 102 4.10 -8.57 9.53
N ASP A 103 5.41 -8.56 9.39
CA ASP A 103 6.31 -9.46 10.12
C ASP A 103 6.22 -9.25 11.64
N GLY A 104 6.12 -8.00 12.08
CA GLY A 104 5.86 -7.66 13.49
C GLY A 104 4.54 -8.24 14.00
N ALA A 105 3.44 -7.97 13.29
CA ALA A 105 2.11 -8.44 13.66
C ALA A 105 1.98 -9.97 13.65
N THR A 106 2.57 -10.65 12.65
CA THR A 106 2.59 -12.13 12.59
C THR A 106 3.36 -12.74 13.76
N ASN A 107 4.51 -12.15 14.14
CA ASN A 107 5.29 -12.60 15.29
C ASN A 107 4.54 -12.41 16.61
N GLN A 108 3.82 -11.29 16.77
CA GLN A 108 2.94 -11.08 17.93
C GLN A 108 1.79 -12.11 17.95
N LEU A 109 1.15 -12.35 16.81
CA LEU A 109 0.09 -13.36 16.68
C LEU A 109 0.58 -14.77 17.08
N LYS A 110 1.79 -15.16 16.65
CA LYS A 110 2.42 -16.44 17.06
C LYS A 110 2.59 -16.51 18.58
N LYS A 111 3.09 -15.45 19.22
CA LYS A 111 3.26 -15.38 20.69
C LYS A 111 1.92 -15.50 21.42
N VAL A 112 0.89 -14.83 20.93
CA VAL A 112 -0.48 -14.88 21.50
C VAL A 112 -1.06 -16.28 21.38
N ARG A 113 -0.97 -16.90 20.20
CA ARG A 113 -1.43 -18.29 19.98
C ARG A 113 -0.69 -19.28 20.88
N LEU A 114 0.63 -19.13 21.03
CA LEU A 114 1.42 -19.99 21.90
C LEU A 114 0.99 -19.84 23.38
N LYS A 115 0.80 -18.60 23.86
CA LYS A 115 0.27 -18.35 25.21
C LYS A 115 -1.11 -18.97 25.42
N LYS A 116 -2.00 -18.89 24.43
CA LYS A 116 -3.35 -19.47 24.47
C LYS A 116 -3.31 -21.00 24.54
N VAL A 117 -2.42 -21.64 23.79
CA VAL A 117 -2.19 -23.09 23.85
C VAL A 117 -1.65 -23.49 25.23
N LEU A 118 -0.66 -22.77 25.75
CA LEU A 118 -0.12 -22.98 27.09
C LEU A 118 -1.21 -22.86 28.17
N LEU A 119 -2.03 -21.80 28.12
CA LEU A 119 -3.16 -21.65 29.05
C LEU A 119 -4.15 -22.82 28.96
N ARG A 120 -4.41 -23.33 27.75
CA ARG A 120 -5.33 -24.45 27.52
C ARG A 120 -4.81 -25.78 28.08
N CYS A 121 -3.51 -25.98 28.10
CA CYS A 121 -2.88 -27.16 28.69
C CYS A 121 -2.70 -27.04 30.21
N ALA A 122 -2.41 -25.84 30.71
CA ALA A 122 -2.23 -25.59 32.14
C ALA A 122 -3.53 -25.74 32.94
N SER A 123 -4.69 -25.36 32.37
CA SER A 123 -5.97 -25.43 33.09
C SER A 123 -6.39 -26.86 33.49
N PRO A 124 -6.38 -27.90 32.63
CA PRO A 124 -6.73 -29.26 33.06
C PRO A 124 -5.69 -29.86 34.01
N LEU A 125 -4.40 -29.53 33.87
CA LEU A 125 -3.36 -30.01 34.78
C LEU A 125 -3.55 -29.46 36.20
N ALA A 126 -3.91 -28.18 36.33
CA ALA A 126 -4.21 -27.59 37.63
C ALA A 126 -5.43 -28.26 38.29
N VAL A 127 -6.48 -28.57 37.52
CA VAL A 127 -7.66 -29.29 38.02
C VAL A 127 -7.28 -30.68 38.53
N ILE A 128 -6.51 -31.45 37.76
CA ILE A 128 -6.07 -32.80 38.15
C ILE A 128 -5.22 -32.75 39.42
N PHE A 129 -4.32 -31.77 39.53
CA PHE A 129 -3.48 -31.58 40.72
C PHE A 129 -4.31 -31.26 41.97
N ILE A 130 -5.25 -30.32 41.88
CA ILE A 130 -6.15 -29.96 42.98
C ILE A 130 -7.00 -31.17 43.40
N LEU A 131 -7.48 -31.96 42.45
CA LEU A 131 -8.29 -33.16 42.71
C LEU A 131 -7.47 -34.26 43.39
N ALA A 132 -6.22 -34.46 42.99
CA ALA A 132 -5.30 -35.40 43.65
C ALA A 132 -4.99 -34.98 45.09
N VAL A 133 -4.72 -33.69 45.33
CA VAL A 133 -4.47 -33.15 46.68
C VAL A 133 -5.69 -33.29 47.57
N THR A 134 -6.89 -33.00 47.06
CA THR A 134 -8.13 -33.18 47.84
C THR A 134 -8.39 -34.65 48.17
N ILE A 135 -8.17 -35.59 47.25
CA ILE A 135 -8.29 -37.03 47.55
C ILE A 135 -7.30 -37.45 48.64
N LEU A 136 -6.05 -37.02 48.57
CA LEU A 136 -5.02 -37.34 49.56
C LEU A 136 -5.35 -36.77 50.96
N LEU A 137 -5.87 -35.54 51.01
CA LEU A 137 -6.38 -34.94 52.24
C LEU A 137 -7.58 -35.72 52.80
N LEU A 138 -8.49 -36.17 51.93
CA LEU A 138 -9.67 -36.94 52.34
C LEU A 138 -9.29 -38.30 52.94
N THR A 139 -8.34 -39.02 52.31
CA THR A 139 -7.91 -40.35 52.76
C THR A 139 -7.12 -40.28 54.07
N THR A 140 -6.21 -39.32 54.21
CA THR A 140 -5.50 -39.08 55.48
C THR A 140 -6.45 -38.66 56.59
N PHE A 141 -7.47 -37.87 56.28
CA PHE A 141 -8.49 -37.44 57.24
C PHE A 141 -9.37 -38.60 57.75
N PHE A 142 -9.88 -39.46 56.85
CA PHE A 142 -10.70 -40.62 57.25
C PHE A 142 -9.96 -41.60 58.15
N ALA A 143 -8.64 -41.74 57.97
CA ALA A 143 -7.81 -42.57 58.83
C ALA A 143 -7.64 -42.01 60.27
N LEU A 144 -7.96 -40.73 60.50
CA LEU A 144 -7.60 -40.00 61.71
C LEU A 144 -8.78 -39.63 62.65
N MET A 145 -10.06 -39.69 62.23
CA MET A 145 -11.05 -38.79 62.86
C MET A 145 -12.29 -39.32 63.62
N LYS A 146 -12.41 -38.76 64.85
CA LYS A 146 -13.61 -38.39 65.64
C LYS A 146 -14.33 -37.14 65.08
N THR A 147 -15.57 -36.91 65.50
CA THR A 147 -16.60 -35.97 64.94
C THR A 147 -16.24 -34.48 64.84
N ILE A 148 -15.34 -33.92 65.66
CA ILE A 148 -15.05 -32.47 65.70
C ILE A 148 -14.23 -31.97 64.49
N MET A 149 -13.39 -32.81 63.87
CA MET A 149 -12.60 -32.35 62.72
C MET A 149 -13.38 -32.31 61.40
N ILE A 150 -14.59 -32.88 61.34
CA ILE A 150 -15.42 -32.89 60.11
C ILE A 150 -15.78 -31.46 59.69
N GLN A 151 -16.04 -30.57 60.66
CA GLN A 151 -16.33 -29.16 60.37
C GLN A 151 -15.13 -28.43 59.75
N TYR A 152 -13.91 -28.70 60.21
CA TYR A 152 -12.68 -28.12 59.65
C TYR A 152 -12.39 -28.63 58.23
N LEU A 153 -12.69 -29.91 57.94
CA LEU A 153 -12.57 -30.45 56.58
C LEU A 153 -13.49 -29.72 55.59
N PHE A 154 -14.76 -29.51 55.97
CA PHE A 154 -15.71 -28.74 55.14
C PHE A 154 -15.26 -27.30 54.93
N PHE A 155 -14.69 -26.66 55.95
CA PHE A 155 -14.15 -25.31 55.85
C PHE A 155 -12.97 -25.24 54.87
N ILE A 156 -12.03 -26.19 54.95
CA ILE A 156 -10.88 -26.26 54.03
C ILE A 156 -11.35 -26.52 52.59
N LEU A 157 -12.28 -27.44 52.38
CA LEU A 157 -12.85 -27.73 51.06
C LEU A 157 -13.58 -26.51 50.47
N PHE A 158 -14.30 -25.75 51.29
CA PHE A 158 -14.97 -24.52 50.87
C PHE A 158 -13.96 -23.47 50.39
N PHE A 159 -12.88 -23.23 51.14
CA PHE A 159 -11.83 -22.29 50.73
C PHE A 159 -11.11 -22.75 49.46
N LEU A 160 -10.83 -24.05 49.31
CA LEU A 160 -10.26 -24.62 48.10
C LEU A 160 -11.18 -24.41 46.88
N ALA A 161 -12.48 -24.63 47.05
CA ALA A 161 -13.47 -24.38 45.99
C ALA A 161 -13.54 -22.89 45.62
N LEU A 162 -13.46 -22.00 46.60
CA LEU A 162 -13.51 -20.56 46.40
C LEU A 162 -12.26 -20.05 45.65
N ILE A 163 -11.07 -20.52 46.04
CA ILE A 163 -9.81 -20.25 45.31
C ILE A 163 -9.90 -20.75 43.87
N TYR A 164 -10.41 -21.97 43.67
CA TYR A 164 -10.58 -22.55 42.34
C TYR A 164 -11.51 -21.71 41.45
N VAL A 165 -12.67 -21.27 41.96
CA VAL A 165 -13.61 -20.43 41.22
C VAL A 165 -12.97 -19.09 40.82
N VAL A 166 -12.22 -18.46 41.72
CA VAL A 166 -11.52 -17.20 41.44
C VAL A 166 -10.44 -17.40 40.37
N ASP A 167 -9.62 -18.44 40.47
CA ASP A 167 -8.56 -18.73 39.50
C ASP A 167 -9.12 -19.03 38.10
N VAL A 168 -10.18 -19.85 38.02
CA VAL A 168 -10.86 -20.14 36.76
C VAL A 168 -11.45 -18.88 36.14
N SER A 169 -12.09 -18.03 36.95
CA SER A 169 -12.66 -16.75 36.49
C SER A 169 -11.60 -15.82 35.91
N ILE A 170 -10.42 -15.73 36.56
CA ILE A 170 -9.28 -14.93 36.08
C ILE A 170 -8.70 -15.52 34.78
N LEU A 171 -8.60 -16.85 34.69
CA LEU A 171 -8.12 -17.55 33.49
C LEU A 171 -9.05 -17.38 32.29
N GLU A 172 -10.36 -17.47 32.50
CA GLU A 172 -11.36 -17.23 31.46
C GLU A 172 -11.32 -15.79 30.96
N ARG A 173 -11.21 -14.81 31.87
CA ARG A 173 -11.06 -13.40 31.50
C ARG A 173 -9.82 -13.17 30.64
N LYS A 174 -8.66 -13.69 31.06
CA LYS A 174 -7.42 -13.63 30.26
C LYS A 174 -7.57 -14.31 28.90
N ARG A 175 -8.32 -15.41 28.80
CA ARG A 175 -8.58 -16.10 27.52
C ARG A 175 -9.43 -15.22 26.58
N ILE A 176 -10.43 -14.54 27.10
CA ILE A 176 -11.29 -13.62 26.33
C ILE A 176 -10.45 -12.45 25.81
N ASP A 177 -9.66 -11.81 26.68
CA ASP A 177 -8.77 -10.68 26.30
C ASP A 177 -7.77 -11.09 25.21
N LEU A 178 -7.14 -12.27 25.34
CA LEU A 178 -6.24 -12.84 24.32
C LEU A 178 -6.98 -13.13 23.00
N GLY A 179 -8.26 -13.53 23.06
CA GLY A 179 -9.09 -13.75 21.88
C GLY A 179 -9.41 -12.45 21.14
N LEU A 180 -9.76 -11.40 21.88
CA LEU A 180 -10.03 -10.07 21.32
C LEU A 180 -8.77 -9.50 20.65
N PHE A 181 -7.62 -9.64 21.31
CA PHE A 181 -6.33 -9.20 20.77
C PHE A 181 -5.90 -9.99 19.53
N GLU A 182 -6.18 -11.30 19.46
CA GLU A 182 -5.98 -12.12 18.25
C GLU A 182 -6.86 -11.63 17.08
N GLN A 183 -8.11 -11.26 17.36
CA GLN A 183 -9.03 -10.73 16.35
C GLN A 183 -8.59 -9.33 15.85
N GLU A 184 -8.17 -8.46 16.75
CA GLU A 184 -7.65 -7.13 16.42
C GLU A 184 -6.38 -7.24 15.56
N LEU A 185 -5.41 -8.06 15.97
CA LEU A 185 -4.21 -8.36 15.16
C LEU A 185 -4.59 -8.92 13.78
N GLY A 186 -5.56 -9.82 13.72
CA GLY A 186 -6.05 -10.37 12.44
C GLY A 186 -6.63 -9.29 11.52
N SER A 187 -7.38 -8.34 12.08
CA SER A 187 -7.94 -7.21 11.32
C SER A 187 -6.86 -6.25 10.82
N VAL A 188 -5.86 -5.94 11.65
CA VAL A 188 -4.71 -5.11 11.27
C VAL A 188 -3.90 -5.79 10.16
N LEU A 189 -3.69 -7.11 10.26
CA LEU A 189 -2.95 -7.87 9.27
C LEU A 189 -3.70 -7.95 7.93
N ALA A 190 -5.04 -8.05 7.95
CA ALA A 190 -5.86 -7.96 6.75
C ALA A 190 -5.79 -6.56 6.11
N ALA A 191 -5.81 -5.49 6.92
CA ALA A 191 -5.65 -4.12 6.44
C ALA A 191 -4.28 -3.88 5.80
N LEU A 192 -3.19 -4.29 6.47
CA LEU A 192 -1.82 -4.20 5.96
C LEU A 192 -1.62 -5.04 4.70
N SER A 193 -2.22 -6.23 4.63
CA SER A 193 -2.17 -7.07 3.43
C SER A 193 -2.85 -6.40 2.23
N LYS A 194 -4.01 -5.76 2.46
CA LYS A 194 -4.72 -4.98 1.44
C LYS A 194 -3.90 -3.76 1.00
N GLU A 195 -3.30 -3.04 1.95
CA GLU A 195 -2.43 -1.89 1.66
C GLU A 195 -1.21 -2.31 0.83
N ARG A 196 -0.53 -3.41 1.20
CA ARG A 196 0.56 -3.99 0.42
C ARG A 196 0.14 -4.27 -1.02
N PHE A 197 -1.01 -4.93 -1.22
CA PHE A 197 -1.52 -5.23 -2.55
C PHE A 197 -1.76 -3.97 -3.39
N GLN A 198 -2.34 -2.93 -2.78
CA GLN A 198 -2.56 -1.65 -3.45
C GLN A 198 -1.24 -0.97 -3.85
N ILE A 199 -0.24 -0.96 -2.96
CA ILE A 199 1.08 -0.37 -3.23
C ILE A 199 1.76 -1.12 -4.39
N VAL A 200 1.74 -2.46 -4.40
CA VAL A 200 2.30 -3.27 -5.49
C VAL A 200 1.64 -2.92 -6.82
N HIS A 201 0.32 -2.90 -6.87
CA HIS A 201 -0.42 -2.57 -8.10
C HIS A 201 -0.10 -1.14 -8.59
N LEU A 202 0.03 -0.19 -7.67
CA LEU A 202 0.44 1.18 -7.99
C LEU A 202 1.87 1.25 -8.53
N ILE A 203 2.81 0.48 -7.98
CA ILE A 203 4.19 0.37 -8.49
C ILE A 203 4.18 -0.18 -9.91
N ASP A 204 3.44 -1.25 -10.17
CA ASP A 204 3.35 -1.86 -11.51
C ASP A 204 2.73 -0.90 -12.54
N ALA A 205 1.67 -0.17 -12.16
CA ALA A 205 1.07 0.85 -13.01
C ALA A 205 2.07 1.97 -13.37
N THR A 206 2.79 2.49 -12.38
CA THR A 206 3.78 3.56 -12.60
C THR A 206 5.01 3.06 -13.36
N LYS A 207 5.41 1.80 -13.17
CA LYS A 207 6.46 1.16 -13.98
C LYS A 207 6.02 1.00 -15.44
N LYS A 208 4.76 0.67 -15.69
CA LYS A 208 4.17 0.60 -17.03
C LYS A 208 4.18 1.98 -17.71
N GLU A 209 3.78 3.02 -17.00
CA GLU A 209 3.84 4.42 -17.48
C GLU A 209 5.27 4.84 -17.82
N LEU A 210 6.24 4.51 -16.95
CA LEU A 210 7.66 4.75 -17.21
C LEU A 210 8.14 4.04 -18.48
N ASN A 211 7.79 2.77 -18.65
CA ASN A 211 8.16 2.00 -19.84
C ASN A 211 7.51 2.55 -21.11
N GLU A 212 6.28 3.07 -21.02
CA GLU A 212 5.60 3.70 -22.15
C GLU A 212 6.29 5.01 -22.56
N MET A 213 6.66 5.85 -21.59
CA MET A 213 7.46 7.07 -21.86
C MET A 213 8.82 6.74 -22.47
N LEU A 214 9.48 5.68 -22.01
CA LEU A 214 10.75 5.22 -22.59
C LEU A 214 10.57 4.67 -24.01
N ARG A 215 9.46 3.97 -24.29
CA ARG A 215 9.14 3.49 -25.64
C ARG A 215 8.84 4.60 -26.63
N GLN A 216 8.21 5.70 -26.19
CA GLN A 216 7.99 6.88 -27.04
C GLN A 216 9.31 7.58 -27.45
N LEU A 217 10.44 7.17 -26.86
CA LEU A 217 11.78 7.69 -27.15
C LEU A 217 12.53 6.90 -28.24
N ASN A 218 12.16 5.64 -28.47
CA ASN A 218 12.77 4.75 -29.48
C ASN A 218 11.94 4.75 -30.77
#